data_AF-A0A2V8RNN9-F1
#
_entry.id   AF-A0A2V8RNN9-F1
#
_cell.length_a   1.000
_cell.length_b   1.000
_cell.length_c   1.000
_cell.angle_alpha   90.00
_cell.angle_beta   90.00
_cell.angle_gamma   90.00
#
_symmetry.space_group_name_H-M   'P 1'
#
loop_
_entity.id
_entity.type
_entity.pdbx_description
1 polymer ?
#
loop_
_entity_poly.entity_id
_entity_poly.type
_entity_poly.pdbx_seq_one_letter_code
_entity_poly.pdbx_strand_id
1 'polypeptide(L)'
;MPPDIISKLATSLGRRDEVANQVLAAEIVKDNDTYAIDELVENLENKNKGIRYDCIKVLYEAGYAKPKLIAAHTGAFLNLLDSKDNRMQWGAMIALGCTANEKSAEIFAALPKIIDAANKGSVITRDHCINILISLSAKTSYAHETFPLLLEQMLRCPTNQLPMYAEKAIPVVNAANRDHFVKVIASRLDEVEKESLRKRIEKVIRTVTR
;
A
#
# COMPACT_ATOMS: atom_id res chain seq x y z
N MET A 1 -1.19 23.15 26.88
CA MET A 1 -1.18 22.58 25.52
C MET A 1 -1.03 21.08 25.68
N PRO A 2 -1.74 20.25 24.89
CA PRO A 2 -1.39 18.84 24.80
C PRO A 2 0.10 18.72 24.44
N PRO A 3 0.82 17.70 24.95
CA PRO A 3 2.23 17.52 24.65
C PRO A 3 2.41 17.36 23.13
N ASP A 4 3.37 18.13 22.58
CA ASP A 4 3.82 18.06 21.19
C ASP A 4 4.04 16.60 20.76
N ILE A 5 3.35 16.16 19.71
CA ILE A 5 3.38 14.77 19.24
C ILE A 5 4.80 14.36 18.86
N ILE A 6 5.61 15.33 18.39
CA ILE A 6 7.01 15.13 18.01
C ILE A 6 7.82 14.61 19.19
N SER A 7 7.55 15.09 20.41
CA SER A 7 8.31 14.68 21.61
C SER A 7 8.18 13.18 21.92
N LYS A 8 7.13 12.52 21.39
CA LYS A 8 6.87 11.08 21.57
C LYS A 8 7.47 10.21 20.45
N LEU A 9 7.98 10.80 19.37
CA LEU A 9 8.55 10.04 18.25
C LEU A 9 9.89 9.41 18.63
N ALA A 10 10.21 8.26 18.02
CA ALA A 10 11.45 7.52 18.27
C ALA A 10 12.70 8.40 18.14
N THR A 11 12.76 9.26 17.11
CA THR A 11 13.85 10.22 16.86
C THR A 11 14.03 11.18 18.03
N SER A 12 12.95 11.75 18.55
CA SER A 12 12.98 12.70 19.67
C SER A 12 13.37 12.02 20.98
N LEU A 13 13.05 10.74 21.12
CA LEU A 13 13.44 9.88 22.24
C LEU A 13 14.86 9.30 22.11
N GLY A 14 15.60 9.63 21.04
CA GLY A 14 16.95 9.10 20.79
C GLY A 14 16.99 7.59 20.51
N ARG A 15 15.86 6.99 20.13
CA ARG A 15 15.75 5.56 19.82
C ARG A 15 16.15 5.27 18.38
N ARG A 16 16.59 4.03 18.14
CA ARG A 16 16.93 3.52 16.79
C ARG A 16 15.94 2.48 16.26
N ASP A 17 14.97 2.09 17.08
CA ASP A 17 13.90 1.17 16.71
C ASP A 17 12.58 1.90 16.49
N GLU A 18 11.59 1.18 15.97
CA GLU A 18 10.27 1.74 15.62
C GLU A 18 9.22 1.54 16.74
N VAL A 19 9.61 0.98 17.89
CA VAL A 19 8.67 0.55 18.94
C VAL A 19 7.88 1.74 19.50
N ALA A 20 8.55 2.87 19.74
CA ALA A 20 7.88 4.08 20.22
C ALA A 20 6.80 4.57 19.25
N ASN A 21 7.06 4.50 17.94
CA ASN A 21 6.11 4.92 16.92
C ASN A 21 4.90 3.97 16.84
N GLN A 22 5.12 2.67 17.02
CA GLN A 22 4.03 1.66 17.04
C GLN A 22 3.14 1.83 18.28
N VAL A 23 3.75 2.07 19.44
CA VAL A 23 3.03 2.37 20.68
C VAL A 23 2.21 3.66 20.53
N LEU A 24 2.82 4.71 19.97
CA LEU A 24 2.14 5.97 19.72
C LEU A 24 0.96 5.81 18.76
N ALA A 25 1.10 5.04 17.69
CA ALA A 25 0.00 4.74 16.77
C ALA A 25 -1.15 4.02 17.50
N ALA A 26 -0.84 3.06 18.37
CA ALA A 26 -1.86 2.35 19.16
C ALA A 26 -2.58 3.27 20.15
N GLU A 27 -1.88 4.20 20.80
CA GLU A 27 -2.47 5.24 21.66
C GLU A 27 -3.43 6.14 20.86
N ILE A 28 -2.98 6.68 19.72
CA ILE A 28 -3.79 7.53 18.85
C ILE A 28 -5.06 6.81 18.38
N VAL A 29 -4.95 5.54 17.99
CA VAL A 29 -6.09 4.73 17.54
C VAL A 29 -7.07 4.46 18.68
N LYS A 30 -6.57 4.13 19.87
CA LYS A 30 -7.39 3.89 21.07
C LYS A 30 -8.21 5.13 21.42
N ASP A 31 -7.57 6.30 21.37
CA ASP A 31 -8.17 7.55 21.82
C ASP A 31 -8.94 8.28 20.69
N ASN A 32 -8.86 7.80 19.45
CA ASN A 32 -9.40 8.46 18.25
C ASN A 32 -8.88 9.88 18.08
N ASP A 33 -7.58 10.06 18.35
CA ASP A 33 -6.97 11.37 18.39
C ASP A 33 -6.71 11.92 16.98
N THR A 34 -7.70 12.60 16.41
CA THR A 34 -7.58 13.23 15.09
C THR A 34 -6.60 14.40 15.10
N TYR A 35 -6.45 15.09 16.23
CA TYR A 35 -5.51 16.20 16.37
C TYR A 35 -4.06 15.71 16.25
N ALA A 36 -3.74 14.58 16.89
CA ALA A 36 -2.43 13.95 16.74
C ALA A 36 -2.16 13.54 15.28
N ILE A 37 -3.18 13.04 14.56
CA ILE A 37 -3.04 12.74 13.12
C ILE A 37 -2.76 14.00 12.31
N ASP A 38 -3.48 15.10 12.54
CA ASP A 38 -3.26 16.38 11.87
C ASP A 38 -1.81 16.86 12.08
N GLU A 39 -1.34 16.86 13.33
CA GLU A 39 0.02 17.30 13.69
C GLU A 39 1.11 16.40 13.08
N LEU A 40 0.88 15.08 13.00
CA LEU A 40 1.79 14.15 12.33
C LEU A 40 1.84 14.41 10.82
N VAL A 41 0.72 14.75 10.19
CA VAL A 41 0.64 15.06 8.76
C VAL A 41 1.36 16.36 8.44
N GLU A 42 1.18 17.40 9.25
CA GLU A 42 1.94 18.66 9.12
C GLU A 42 3.46 18.42 9.21
N ASN A 43 3.88 17.46 10.03
CA ASN A 43 5.29 17.11 10.20
C ASN A 43 5.85 16.15 9.13
N LEU A 44 5.08 15.77 8.12
CA LEU A 44 5.59 15.03 6.96
C LEU A 44 6.56 15.86 6.10
N GLU A 45 6.56 17.18 6.26
CA GLU A 45 7.51 18.11 5.62
C GLU A 45 8.60 18.63 6.57
N ASN A 46 8.70 18.06 7.78
CA ASN A 46 9.65 18.53 8.79
C ASN A 46 11.09 18.53 8.26
N LYS A 47 11.90 19.54 8.61
CA LYS A 47 13.30 19.65 8.19
C LYS A 47 14.14 18.43 8.65
N ASN A 48 13.83 17.87 9.81
CA ASN A 48 14.47 16.67 10.31
C ASN A 48 13.87 15.41 9.67
N LYS A 49 14.70 14.68 8.92
CA LYS A 49 14.28 13.43 8.26
C LYS A 49 13.80 12.34 9.23
N GLY A 50 14.38 12.25 10.42
CA GLY A 50 13.97 11.28 11.42
C GLY A 50 12.54 11.53 11.88
N ILE A 51 12.18 12.79 12.13
CA ILE A 51 10.81 13.19 12.44
C ILE A 51 9.86 12.79 11.31
N ARG A 52 10.17 13.13 10.05
CA ARG A 52 9.32 12.74 8.90
C ARG A 52 9.10 11.23 8.82
N TYR A 53 10.17 10.44 9.03
CA TYR A 53 10.13 8.99 8.98
C TYR A 53 9.28 8.38 10.09
N ASP A 54 9.35 8.95 11.28
CA ASP A 54 8.55 8.53 12.41
C ASP A 54 7.09 8.96 12.22
N CYS A 55 6.82 10.16 11.71
CA CYS A 55 5.48 10.62 11.38
C CYS A 55 4.79 9.68 10.38
N ILE A 56 5.41 9.41 9.22
CA ILE A 56 4.78 8.51 8.23
C ILE A 56 4.62 7.10 8.78
N LYS A 57 5.53 6.64 9.63
CA LYS A 57 5.44 5.35 10.33
C LYS A 57 4.19 5.30 11.20
N VAL A 58 4.02 6.27 12.10
CA VAL A 58 2.85 6.34 13.00
C VAL A 58 1.56 6.39 12.19
N LEU A 59 1.53 7.21 11.13
CA LEU A 59 0.34 7.37 10.29
C LEU A 59 -0.09 6.07 9.62
N TYR A 60 0.83 5.32 9.01
CA TYR A 60 0.42 4.06 8.37
C TYR A 60 0.13 2.95 9.37
N GLU A 61 0.77 2.92 10.56
CA GLU A 61 0.43 1.97 11.64
C GLU A 61 -0.99 2.26 12.17
N ALA A 62 -1.33 3.54 12.36
CA ALA A 62 -2.69 3.96 12.67
C ALA A 62 -3.66 3.60 11.53
N GLY A 63 -3.23 3.76 10.28
CA GLY A 63 -3.99 3.37 9.09
C GLY A 63 -4.29 1.88 9.02
N TYR A 64 -3.35 1.00 9.39
CA TYR A 64 -3.59 -0.44 9.46
C TYR A 64 -4.67 -0.80 10.48
N ALA A 65 -4.67 -0.15 11.64
CA ALA A 65 -5.62 -0.43 12.71
C ALA A 65 -7.00 0.24 12.48
N LYS A 66 -7.01 1.48 12.00
CA LYS A 66 -8.21 2.29 11.80
C LYS A 66 -8.08 3.23 10.59
N PRO A 67 -8.31 2.72 9.36
CA PRO A 67 -8.17 3.50 8.12
C PRO A 67 -8.88 4.85 8.10
N LYS A 68 -10.08 4.90 8.68
CA LYS A 68 -10.91 6.13 8.74
C LYS A 68 -10.21 7.29 9.45
N LEU A 69 -9.29 7.01 10.37
CA LEU A 69 -8.61 8.04 11.15
C LEU A 69 -7.62 8.84 10.29
N ILE A 70 -7.04 8.24 9.26
CA ILE A 70 -6.09 8.91 8.33
C ILE A 70 -6.73 9.26 6.98
N ALA A 71 -7.97 8.83 6.74
CA ALA A 71 -8.61 8.94 5.42
C ALA A 71 -8.73 10.39 4.93
N ALA A 72 -8.94 11.35 5.83
CA ALA A 72 -9.03 12.77 5.50
C ALA A 72 -7.74 13.33 4.86
N HIS A 73 -6.60 12.69 5.09
CA HIS A 73 -5.28 13.13 4.61
C HIS A 73 -4.81 12.39 3.36
N THR A 74 -5.71 11.72 2.63
CA THR A 74 -5.37 11.00 1.39
C THR A 74 -4.63 11.89 0.39
N GLY A 75 -5.04 13.15 0.23
CA GLY A 75 -4.32 14.13 -0.59
C GLY A 75 -2.87 14.37 -0.16
N ALA A 76 -2.57 14.40 1.15
CA ALA A 76 -1.20 14.55 1.64
C ALA A 76 -0.34 13.33 1.28
N PHE A 77 -0.88 12.12 1.41
CA PHE A 77 -0.19 10.90 1.00
C PHE A 77 0.02 10.83 -0.52
N LEU A 78 -0.95 11.29 -1.33
CA LEU A 78 -0.79 11.40 -2.78
C LEU A 78 0.35 12.36 -3.15
N ASN A 79 0.50 13.49 -2.45
CA ASN A 79 1.60 14.43 -2.69
C ASN A 79 2.96 13.80 -2.37
N LEU A 80 3.05 13.01 -1.30
CA LEU A 80 4.29 12.32 -0.91
C LEU A 80 4.78 11.27 -1.91
N LEU A 81 3.96 10.83 -2.87
CA LEU A 81 4.42 9.93 -3.93
C LEU A 81 5.51 10.56 -4.82
N ASP A 82 5.56 11.90 -4.90
CA ASP A 82 6.58 12.63 -5.67
C ASP A 82 7.90 12.79 -4.89
N SER A 83 7.95 12.33 -3.64
CA SER A 83 9.15 12.40 -2.81
C SER A 83 10.30 11.60 -3.43
N LYS A 84 11.47 12.25 -3.51
CA LYS A 84 12.75 11.58 -3.85
C LYS A 84 13.28 10.71 -2.70
N ASP A 85 12.74 10.89 -1.50
CA ASP A 85 13.05 10.03 -0.36
C ASP A 85 12.21 8.76 -0.45
N ASN A 86 12.88 7.64 -0.72
CA ASN A 86 12.25 6.32 -0.87
C ASN A 86 11.37 5.99 0.34
N ARG A 87 11.81 6.27 1.57
CA ARG A 87 11.07 5.92 2.79
C ARG A 87 9.76 6.68 2.90
N MET A 88 9.77 7.95 2.53
CA MET A 88 8.56 8.75 2.47
C MET A 88 7.61 8.25 1.37
N GLN A 89 8.13 7.94 0.18
CA GLN A 89 7.31 7.47 -0.93
C GLN A 89 6.64 6.13 -0.62
N TRP A 90 7.38 5.11 -0.15
CA TRP A 90 6.76 3.83 0.15
C TRP A 90 5.88 3.90 1.41
N GLY A 91 6.23 4.70 2.41
CA GLY A 91 5.36 4.97 3.56
C GLY A 91 4.02 5.60 3.16
N ALA A 92 4.05 6.55 2.22
CA ALA A 92 2.84 7.14 1.65
C ALA A 92 2.02 6.13 0.86
N MET A 93 2.67 5.26 0.09
CA MET A 93 1.98 4.18 -0.63
C MET A 93 1.30 3.18 0.33
N ILE A 94 1.88 2.91 1.50
CA ILE A 94 1.23 2.12 2.54
C ILE A 94 -0.03 2.84 3.04
N ALA A 95 0.09 4.11 3.43
CA ALA A 95 -1.03 4.89 3.94
C ALA A 95 -2.20 4.97 2.94
N LEU A 96 -1.90 5.15 1.65
CA LEU A 96 -2.89 5.08 0.56
C LEU A 96 -3.53 3.70 0.45
N GLY A 97 -2.74 2.63 0.61
CA GLY A 97 -3.25 1.26 0.66
C GLY A 97 -4.25 1.05 1.80
N CYS A 98 -4.01 1.64 2.97
CA CYS A 98 -4.94 1.59 4.09
C CYS A 98 -6.25 2.33 3.76
N THR A 99 -6.20 3.48 3.09
CA THR A 99 -7.37 4.31 2.81
C THR A 99 -8.11 3.95 1.52
N ALA A 100 -7.58 3.03 0.71
CA ALA A 100 -8.15 2.57 -0.58
C ALA A 100 -9.66 2.28 -0.53
N ASN A 101 -10.13 1.66 0.55
CA ASN A 101 -11.55 1.35 0.72
C ASN A 101 -12.40 2.56 1.11
N GLU A 102 -11.89 3.44 1.97
CA GLU A 102 -12.60 4.61 2.50
C GLU A 102 -12.63 5.78 1.49
N LYS A 103 -11.61 5.87 0.64
CA LYS A 103 -11.39 6.97 -0.32
C LYS A 103 -11.28 6.47 -1.76
N SER A 104 -12.07 5.45 -2.11
CA SER A 104 -11.94 4.78 -3.41
C SER A 104 -12.09 5.70 -4.61
N ALA A 105 -13.00 6.68 -4.59
CA ALA A 105 -13.16 7.60 -5.73
C ALA A 105 -11.91 8.48 -5.93
N GLU A 106 -11.37 9.02 -4.84
CA GLU A 106 -10.16 9.85 -4.85
C GLU A 106 -8.93 9.04 -5.29
N ILE A 107 -8.77 7.83 -4.74
CA ILE A 107 -7.66 6.93 -5.06
C ILE A 107 -7.76 6.40 -6.50
N PHE A 108 -8.98 6.09 -6.96
CA PHE A 108 -9.23 5.70 -8.34
C PHE A 108 -8.82 6.81 -9.32
N ALA A 109 -9.24 8.05 -9.06
CA ALA A 109 -8.84 9.21 -9.88
C ALA A 109 -7.31 9.42 -9.89
N ALA A 110 -6.62 9.04 -8.82
CA ALA A 110 -5.16 9.15 -8.69
C ALA A 110 -4.38 7.93 -9.19
N LEU A 111 -5.03 6.89 -9.76
CA LEU A 111 -4.36 5.67 -10.22
C LEU A 111 -3.17 5.91 -11.17
N PRO A 112 -3.22 6.85 -12.14
CA PRO A 112 -2.06 7.12 -12.98
C PRO A 112 -0.81 7.50 -12.17
N LYS A 113 -0.97 8.31 -11.12
CA LYS A 113 0.13 8.72 -10.23
C LYS A 113 0.61 7.56 -9.36
N ILE A 114 -0.31 6.79 -8.80
CA ILE A 114 -0.01 5.62 -7.96
C ILE A 114 0.79 4.58 -8.75
N ILE A 115 0.37 4.28 -9.97
CA ILE A 115 1.02 3.31 -10.86
C ILE A 115 2.39 3.83 -11.30
N ASP A 116 2.52 5.10 -11.65
CA ASP A 116 3.82 5.69 -12.01
C ASP A 116 4.83 5.59 -10.86
N ALA A 117 4.40 5.91 -9.63
CA ALA A 117 5.22 5.76 -8.44
C ALA A 117 5.60 4.29 -8.18
N ALA A 118 4.69 3.34 -8.41
CA ALA A 118 4.96 1.91 -8.25
C ALA A 118 5.96 1.35 -9.29
N ASN A 119 5.88 1.83 -10.53
CA ASN A 119 6.77 1.42 -11.62
C ASN A 119 8.21 1.88 -11.38
N LYS A 120 8.40 3.09 -10.83
CA LYS A 120 9.72 3.69 -10.55
C LYS A 120 10.24 3.41 -9.13
N GLY A 121 9.34 3.02 -8.24
CA GLY A 121 9.59 2.91 -6.81
C GLY A 121 10.19 1.59 -6.36
N SER A 122 10.26 1.46 -5.04
CA SER A 122 10.77 0.27 -4.36
C SER A 122 9.82 -0.93 -4.51
N VAL A 123 10.33 -2.11 -4.14
CA VAL A 123 9.52 -3.35 -3.98
C VAL A 123 8.29 -3.10 -3.10
N ILE A 124 8.44 -2.35 -2.00
CA ILE A 124 7.34 -2.04 -1.07
C ILE A 124 6.30 -1.14 -1.75
N THR A 125 6.75 -0.13 -2.51
CA THR A 125 5.84 0.75 -3.29
C THR A 125 4.99 -0.08 -4.25
N ARG A 126 5.59 -1.03 -4.96
CA ARG A 126 4.87 -1.92 -5.88
C ARG A 126 3.89 -2.84 -5.17
N ASP A 127 4.30 -3.44 -4.06
CA ASP A 127 3.46 -4.34 -3.27
C ASP A 127 2.17 -3.66 -2.79
N HIS A 128 2.28 -2.40 -2.36
CA HIS A 128 1.12 -1.63 -1.91
C HIS A 128 0.26 -1.10 -3.07
N CYS A 129 0.85 -0.79 -4.23
CA CYS A 129 0.07 -0.52 -5.45
C CYS A 129 -0.80 -1.73 -5.85
N ILE A 130 -0.27 -2.95 -5.77
CA ILE A 130 -1.05 -4.18 -6.01
C ILE A 130 -2.20 -4.29 -5.02
N ASN A 131 -1.97 -4.02 -3.73
CA ASN A 131 -3.05 -4.04 -2.73
C ASN A 131 -4.15 -3.01 -3.05
N ILE A 132 -3.78 -1.80 -3.50
CA ILE A 132 -4.73 -0.75 -3.93
C ILE A 132 -5.56 -1.24 -5.12
N LEU A 133 -4.90 -1.77 -6.16
CA LEU A 133 -5.57 -2.27 -7.36
C LEU A 133 -6.54 -3.42 -7.03
N ILE A 134 -6.16 -4.32 -6.13
CA ILE A 134 -7.04 -5.40 -5.65
C ILE A 134 -8.22 -4.83 -4.87
N SER A 135 -7.99 -3.90 -3.93
CA SER A 135 -9.05 -3.26 -3.15
C SER A 135 -10.09 -2.57 -4.03
N LEU A 136 -9.66 -1.84 -5.07
CA LEU A 136 -10.56 -1.22 -6.03
C LEU A 136 -11.23 -2.26 -6.93
N SER A 137 -10.50 -3.29 -7.38
CA SER A 137 -11.06 -4.37 -8.22
C SER A 137 -12.14 -5.19 -7.52
N ALA A 138 -12.16 -5.21 -6.19
CA ALA A 138 -13.22 -5.83 -5.40
C ALA A 138 -14.56 -5.08 -5.48
N LYS A 139 -14.57 -3.85 -6.01
CA LYS A 139 -15.76 -3.01 -6.14
C LYS A 139 -16.22 -2.96 -7.59
N THR A 140 -17.48 -3.35 -7.84
CA THR A 140 -18.06 -3.43 -9.19
C THR A 140 -17.91 -2.14 -9.99
N SER A 141 -17.99 -0.97 -9.32
CA SER A 141 -17.85 0.35 -9.96
C SER A 141 -16.47 0.64 -10.54
N TYR A 142 -15.42 -0.04 -10.06
CA TYR A 142 -14.04 0.20 -10.49
C TYR A 142 -13.42 -1.01 -11.19
N ALA A 143 -13.94 -2.21 -10.95
CA ALA A 143 -13.36 -3.47 -11.39
C ALA A 143 -13.05 -3.56 -12.89
N HIS A 144 -13.92 -2.99 -13.73
CA HIS A 144 -13.74 -2.99 -15.19
C HIS A 144 -12.43 -2.29 -15.62
N GLU A 145 -12.04 -1.22 -14.92
CA GLU A 145 -10.83 -0.46 -15.24
C GLU A 145 -9.62 -0.91 -14.41
N THR A 146 -9.82 -1.30 -13.15
CA THR A 146 -8.71 -1.65 -12.26
C THR A 146 -8.18 -3.07 -12.43
N PHE A 147 -9.03 -4.02 -12.84
CA PHE A 147 -8.57 -5.40 -13.03
C PHE A 147 -7.58 -5.54 -14.21
N PRO A 148 -7.79 -4.90 -15.38
CA PRO A 148 -6.77 -4.86 -16.43
C PRO A 148 -5.44 -4.24 -15.97
N LEU A 149 -5.48 -3.17 -15.18
CA LEU A 149 -4.28 -2.55 -14.62
C LEU A 149 -3.55 -3.49 -13.65
N LEU A 150 -4.29 -4.26 -12.84
CA LEU A 150 -3.72 -5.29 -11.98
C LEU A 150 -2.98 -6.37 -12.81
N LEU A 151 -3.57 -6.80 -13.92
CA LEU A 151 -2.93 -7.77 -14.82
C LEU A 151 -1.68 -7.21 -15.50
N GLU A 152 -1.70 -5.94 -15.92
CA GLU A 152 -0.53 -5.27 -16.48
C GLU A 152 0.65 -5.23 -15.49
N GLN A 153 0.35 -4.96 -14.21
CA GLN A 153 1.37 -5.02 -13.15
C GLN A 153 1.92 -6.44 -12.97
N MET A 154 1.07 -7.47 -13.00
CA MET A 154 1.51 -8.88 -12.92
C MET A 154 2.32 -9.32 -14.14
N LEU A 155 2.06 -8.75 -15.32
CA LEU A 155 2.82 -9.07 -16.53
C LEU A 155 4.26 -8.57 -16.44
N ARG A 156 4.50 -7.44 -15.75
CA ARG A 156 5.80 -6.75 -15.72
C ARG A 156 6.55 -6.89 -14.40
N CYS A 157 5.91 -7.39 -13.34
CA CYS A 157 6.56 -7.48 -12.03
C CYS A 157 7.77 -8.44 -12.04
N PRO A 158 8.76 -8.25 -11.16
CA PRO A 158 9.77 -9.26 -10.88
C PRO A 158 9.17 -10.66 -10.66
N THR A 159 9.83 -11.68 -11.21
CA THR A 159 9.36 -13.08 -11.18
C THR A 159 9.20 -13.62 -9.76
N ASN A 160 9.98 -13.11 -8.80
CA ASN A 160 9.87 -13.46 -7.39
C ASN A 160 8.62 -12.88 -6.69
N GLN A 161 8.01 -11.82 -7.21
CA GLN A 161 6.80 -11.20 -6.66
C GLN A 161 5.51 -11.76 -7.27
N LEU A 162 5.56 -12.26 -8.51
CA LEU A 162 4.39 -12.77 -9.25
C LEU A 162 3.54 -13.78 -8.44
N PRO A 163 4.11 -14.79 -7.75
CA PRO A 163 3.29 -15.73 -6.98
C PRO A 163 2.49 -15.06 -5.87
N MET A 164 3.09 -14.12 -5.14
CA MET A 164 2.41 -13.38 -4.08
C MET A 164 1.27 -12.50 -4.64
N TYR A 165 1.51 -11.84 -5.77
CA TYR A 165 0.48 -11.03 -6.42
C TYR A 165 -0.69 -11.87 -6.91
N ALA A 166 -0.40 -13.00 -7.56
CA ALA A 166 -1.41 -13.96 -8.01
C ALA A 166 -2.24 -14.50 -6.84
N GLU A 167 -1.62 -14.86 -5.72
CA GLU A 167 -2.30 -15.31 -4.51
C GLU A 167 -3.22 -14.23 -3.93
N LYS A 168 -2.73 -12.99 -3.82
CA LYS A 168 -3.51 -11.86 -3.29
C LYS A 168 -4.70 -11.49 -4.17
N ALA A 169 -4.62 -11.72 -5.48
CA ALA A 169 -5.69 -11.37 -6.42
C ALA A 169 -6.84 -12.37 -6.46
N ILE A 170 -6.70 -13.57 -5.89
CA ILE A 170 -7.77 -14.61 -5.90
C ILE A 170 -9.15 -14.05 -5.54
N PRO A 171 -9.33 -13.23 -4.48
CA PRO A 171 -10.65 -12.73 -4.10
C PRO A 171 -11.36 -11.85 -5.14
N VAL A 172 -10.62 -11.31 -6.12
CA VAL A 172 -11.16 -10.44 -7.19
C VAL A 172 -11.24 -11.13 -8.55
N VAL A 173 -10.91 -12.44 -8.61
CA VAL A 173 -11.08 -13.27 -9.80
C VAL A 173 -12.50 -13.84 -9.83
N ASN A 174 -13.20 -13.67 -10.95
CA ASN A 174 -14.57 -14.12 -11.17
C ASN A 174 -14.73 -14.71 -12.58
N ALA A 175 -15.91 -15.24 -12.91
CA ALA A 175 -16.17 -15.89 -14.20
C ALA A 175 -15.87 -14.99 -15.43
N ALA A 176 -16.01 -13.67 -15.32
CA ALA A 176 -15.80 -12.75 -16.44
C ALA A 176 -14.32 -12.47 -16.73
N ASN A 177 -13.43 -12.61 -15.72
CA ASN A 177 -12.02 -12.22 -15.83
C ASN A 177 -11.01 -13.36 -15.63
N ARG A 178 -11.48 -14.54 -15.20
CA ARG A 178 -10.68 -15.72 -14.88
C ARG A 178 -9.74 -16.14 -16.00
N ASP A 179 -10.25 -16.27 -17.22
CA ASP A 179 -9.45 -16.78 -18.34
C ASP A 179 -8.29 -15.83 -18.66
N HIS A 180 -8.53 -14.52 -18.59
CA HIS A 180 -7.49 -13.53 -18.79
C HIS A 180 -6.46 -13.55 -17.66
N PHE A 181 -6.91 -13.65 -16.40
CA PHE A 181 -6.03 -13.79 -15.25
C PHE A 181 -5.12 -15.01 -15.35
N VAL A 182 -5.69 -16.18 -15.63
CA VAL A 182 -4.94 -17.43 -15.82
C VAL A 182 -3.95 -17.30 -16.97
N LYS A 183 -4.37 -16.75 -18.12
CA LYS A 183 -3.49 -16.54 -19.28
C LYS A 183 -2.28 -15.69 -18.92
N VAL A 184 -2.46 -14.59 -18.19
CA VAL A 184 -1.36 -13.69 -17.80
C VAL A 184 -0.36 -14.40 -16.89
N ILE A 185 -0.83 -15.02 -15.80
CA ILE A 185 0.11 -15.65 -14.86
C ILE A 185 0.76 -16.93 -15.42
N ALA A 186 0.05 -17.67 -16.29
CA ALA A 186 0.58 -18.85 -16.94
C ALA A 186 1.65 -18.50 -17.99
N SER A 187 1.48 -17.39 -18.71
CA SER A 187 2.44 -16.95 -19.75
C SER A 187 3.86 -16.70 -19.22
N ARG A 188 3.99 -16.53 -17.90
CA ARG A 188 5.26 -16.23 -17.24
C ARG A 188 5.85 -17.41 -16.47
N LEU A 189 5.24 -18.60 -16.51
CA LEU A 189 5.71 -19.77 -15.74
C LEU A 189 7.14 -20.19 -16.11
N ASP A 190 7.49 -20.07 -17.38
CA ASP A 190 8.82 -20.42 -17.91
C ASP A 190 9.90 -19.42 -17.46
N GLU A 191 9.53 -18.17 -17.16
CA GLU A 191 10.44 -17.15 -16.59
C GLU A 191 10.79 -17.42 -15.12
N VAL A 192 10.00 -18.26 -14.43
CA VAL A 192 10.19 -18.54 -13.01
C VAL A 192 11.13 -19.73 -12.84
N GLU A 193 12.40 -19.43 -12.55
CA GLU A 193 13.45 -20.43 -12.35
C GLU A 193 13.23 -21.31 -11.12
N LYS A 194 12.76 -20.71 -10.01
CA LYS A 194 12.60 -21.42 -8.74
C LYS A 194 11.32 -22.25 -8.76
N GLU A 195 11.47 -23.57 -8.80
CA GLU A 195 10.40 -24.58 -8.72
C GLU A 195 9.34 -24.26 -7.63
N SER A 196 9.79 -23.85 -6.43
CA SER A 196 8.86 -23.54 -5.32
C SER A 196 7.95 -22.35 -5.60
N LEU A 197 8.42 -21.38 -6.40
CA LEU A 197 7.63 -20.21 -6.81
C LEU A 197 6.68 -20.58 -7.95
N ARG A 198 7.15 -21.39 -8.91
CA ARG A 198 6.31 -21.92 -10.00
C ARG A 198 5.11 -22.70 -9.45
N LYS A 199 5.35 -23.61 -8.48
CA LYS A 199 4.30 -24.39 -7.80
C LYS A 199 3.24 -23.54 -7.11
N ARG A 200 3.60 -22.35 -6.61
CA ARG A 200 2.65 -21.40 -6.03
C ARG A 200 1.72 -20.82 -7.10
N ILE A 201 2.26 -20.41 -8.25
CA ILE A 201 1.46 -19.90 -9.38
C ILE A 201 0.52 -21.00 -9.91
N GLU A 202 1.03 -22.20 -10.14
CA GLU A 202 0.20 -23.34 -10.56
C GLU A 202 -0.92 -23.65 -9.58
N LYS A 203 -0.66 -23.52 -8.26
CA LYS A 203 -1.68 -23.68 -7.23
C LYS A 203 -2.77 -22.63 -7.37
N VAL A 204 -2.41 -21.36 -7.63
CA VAL A 204 -3.37 -20.29 -7.88
C VAL A 204 -4.24 -20.61 -9.10
N ILE A 205 -3.63 -21.04 -10.22
CA ILE A 205 -4.36 -21.43 -11.43
C ILE A 205 -5.39 -22.52 -11.09
N ARG A 206 -4.96 -23.60 -10.43
CA ARG A 206 -5.86 -24.69 -10.01
C ARG A 206 -6.97 -24.21 -9.06
N THR A 207 -6.70 -23.24 -8.20
CA THR A 207 -7.69 -22.69 -7.26
C THR A 207 -8.79 -21.92 -7.98
N VAL A 208 -8.45 -21.11 -8.99
CA VAL A 208 -9.43 -20.24 -9.67
C VAL A 208 -10.15 -20.93 -10.84
N THR A 209 -9.64 -22.05 -11.34
CA THR A 209 -10.28 -22.84 -12.42
C THR A 209 -11.14 -24.01 -11.92
N ARG A 210 -11.15 -24.26 -10.61
CA ARG A 210 -12.12 -25.17 -9.99
C ARG A 210 -13.51 -24.54 -9.98
#